data_AF-A0AAW4XQQ2-F1
#
_entry.id   AF-A0AAW4XQQ2-F1
#
_cell.length_a   1.000
_cell.length_b   1.000
_cell.length_c   1.000
_cell.angle_alpha   90.00
_cell.angle_beta   90.00
_cell.angle_gamma   90.00
#
_symmetry.space_group_name_H-M   'P 1'
#
loop_
_entity.id
_entity.type
_entity.pdbx_description
1 polymer ?
#
loop_
_entity_poly.entity_id
_entity_poly.type
_entity_poly.pdbx_seq_one_letter_code
_entity_poly.pdbx_strand_id
1 'polypeptide(L)'
;MTIHDPSLRAALKTLKLTGMLDTLDARLAQTRDGQLGHLEFLQVLCEDEIARRETAALARRVRKAKFEQQATFEDFDFTANPKLPAAMLRDLAALRWLDAGESVILYGPVGVGKTHVAQALGHHVARRGGDVRFVKCSRMLADLAGGHADRTIGQRMREYTRPLVLIIDDFAMREHTT
;
A
#
# COMPACT_ATOMS: atom_id res chain seq x y z
N MET A 1 -14.62 8.00 -35.54
CA MET A 1 -15.85 8.80 -35.39
C MET A 1 -16.26 8.73 -33.92
N THR A 2 -15.81 9.71 -33.12
CA THR A 2 -16.03 9.82 -31.68
C THR A 2 -17.49 10.19 -31.42
N ILE A 3 -18.33 9.18 -31.16
CA ILE A 3 -19.70 9.42 -30.70
C ILE A 3 -19.63 9.54 -29.18
N HIS A 4 -19.46 10.77 -28.69
CA HIS A 4 -19.66 11.06 -27.28
C HIS A 4 -20.74 12.10 -27.15
N ASP A 5 -21.88 11.67 -26.65
CA ASP A 5 -22.87 12.57 -26.11
C ASP A 5 -22.19 13.49 -25.07
N PRO A 6 -22.14 14.82 -25.33
CA PRO A 6 -21.54 15.77 -24.40
C PRO A 6 -22.17 15.71 -23.00
N SER A 7 -23.45 15.35 -22.91
CA SER A 7 -24.17 15.22 -21.66
C SER A 7 -23.65 14.03 -20.83
N LEU A 8 -23.38 12.89 -21.47
CA LEU A 8 -22.80 11.72 -20.80
C LEU A 8 -21.40 12.01 -20.28
N ARG A 9 -20.54 12.66 -21.09
CA ARG A 9 -19.20 13.05 -20.63
C ARG A 9 -19.25 13.99 -19.43
N ALA A 10 -20.17 14.97 -19.45
CA ALA A 10 -20.38 15.86 -18.32
C ALA A 10 -20.84 15.09 -17.08
N ALA A 11 -21.79 14.17 -17.23
CA ALA A 11 -22.27 13.32 -16.13
C ALA A 11 -21.15 12.46 -15.52
N LEU A 12 -20.35 11.77 -16.34
CA LEU A 12 -19.22 10.95 -15.88
C LEU A 12 -18.18 11.79 -15.12
N LYS A 13 -17.88 13.01 -15.58
CA LYS A 13 -16.99 13.94 -14.86
C LYS A 13 -17.57 14.35 -13.51
N THR A 14 -18.86 14.73 -13.46
CA THR A 14 -19.55 15.11 -12.23
C THR A 14 -19.56 13.98 -11.20
N LEU A 15 -19.78 12.74 -11.65
CA LEU A 15 -19.76 11.54 -10.81
C LEU A 15 -18.34 11.02 -10.49
N LYS A 16 -17.31 11.68 -11.02
CA LYS A 16 -15.89 11.29 -10.89
C LYS A 16 -15.59 9.89 -11.43
N LEU A 17 -16.35 9.43 -12.44
CA LEU A 17 -16.18 8.16 -13.15
C LEU A 17 -15.14 8.31 -14.27
N THR A 18 -13.91 8.64 -13.86
CA THR A 18 -12.87 9.06 -14.80
C THR A 18 -12.21 7.88 -15.52
N GLY A 19 -12.17 6.69 -14.91
CA GLY A 19 -11.78 5.45 -15.58
C GLY A 19 -12.77 5.04 -16.66
N MET A 20 -14.08 5.12 -16.39
CA MET A 20 -15.09 4.92 -17.44
C MET A 20 -14.89 5.90 -18.58
N LEU A 21 -14.66 7.18 -18.27
CA LEU A 21 -14.45 8.20 -19.29
C LEU A 21 -13.22 7.93 -20.16
N ASP A 22 -12.12 7.48 -19.55
CA ASP A 22 -10.85 7.21 -20.22
C ASP A 22 -10.95 5.98 -21.15
N THR A 23 -11.75 4.96 -20.80
CA THR A 23 -11.90 3.72 -21.59
C THR A 23 -13.14 3.66 -22.48
N LEU A 24 -14.08 4.61 -22.33
CA LEU A 24 -15.38 4.63 -23.02
C LEU A 24 -15.28 4.40 -24.53
N ASP A 25 -14.35 5.11 -25.19
CA ASP A 25 -14.13 4.98 -26.64
C ASP A 25 -13.73 3.57 -27.06
N ALA A 26 -12.79 2.97 -26.32
CA ALA A 26 -12.28 1.64 -26.61
C ALA A 26 -13.36 0.58 -26.40
N ARG A 27 -14.14 0.69 -25.32
CA ARG A 27 -15.23 -0.25 -25.02
C ARG A 27 -16.38 -0.12 -26.01
N LEU A 28 -16.70 1.10 -26.47
CA LEU A 28 -17.72 1.31 -27.50
C LEU A 28 -17.34 0.68 -28.85
N ALA A 29 -16.06 0.70 -29.20
CA ALA A 29 -15.58 0.01 -30.40
C ALA A 29 -15.77 -1.52 -30.29
N GLN A 30 -15.43 -2.11 -29.13
CA GLN A 30 -15.60 -3.55 -28.87
C GLN A 30 -17.07 -4.01 -29.00
N THR A 31 -18.03 -3.22 -28.50
CA THR A 31 -19.46 -3.53 -28.65
C THR A 31 -19.91 -3.51 -30.12
N ARG A 32 -19.36 -2.60 -30.94
CA ARG A 32 -19.71 -2.49 -32.37
C ARG A 32 -19.22 -3.66 -33.19
N ASP A 33 -18.10 -4.24 -32.80
CA ASP A 33 -17.53 -5.44 -33.43
C ASP A 33 -18.26 -6.73 -33.00
N GLY A 34 -19.37 -6.60 -32.26
CA GLY A 34 -20.19 -7.71 -31.79
C GLY A 34 -19.58 -8.49 -30.63
N GLN A 35 -18.51 -7.97 -30.01
CA GLN A 35 -17.75 -8.67 -28.97
C GLN A 35 -18.37 -8.54 -27.57
N LEU A 36 -19.25 -7.56 -27.33
CA LEU A 36 -19.83 -7.29 -26.02
C LEU A 36 -21.35 -7.05 -26.12
N GLY A 37 -22.11 -7.70 -25.24
CA GLY A 37 -23.53 -7.35 -25.01
C GLY A 37 -23.68 -5.99 -24.32
N HIS A 38 -24.90 -5.44 -24.24
CA HIS A 38 -25.13 -4.12 -23.63
C HIS A 38 -24.87 -4.12 -22.10
N LEU A 39 -25.30 -5.19 -21.42
CA LEU A 39 -25.02 -5.38 -19.99
C LEU A 39 -23.53 -5.61 -19.74
N GLU A 40 -22.88 -6.39 -20.59
CA GLU A 40 -21.45 -6.69 -20.51
C GLU A 40 -20.60 -5.43 -20.72
N PHE A 41 -20.97 -4.60 -21.69
CA PHE A 41 -20.36 -3.29 -21.90
C PHE A 41 -20.43 -2.40 -20.65
N LEU A 42 -21.60 -2.32 -20.01
CA LEU A 42 -21.76 -1.53 -18.79
C LEU A 42 -20.93 -2.13 -17.63
N GLN A 43 -20.93 -3.45 -17.49
CA GLN A 43 -20.16 -4.16 -16.49
C GLN A 43 -18.66 -3.86 -16.64
N VAL A 44 -18.11 -4.00 -17.85
CA VAL A 44 -16.69 -3.76 -18.14
C VAL A 44 -16.29 -2.31 -17.87
N LEU A 45 -17.15 -1.33 -18.19
CA LEU A 45 -16.90 0.06 -17.84
C LEU A 45 -16.85 0.28 -16.32
N CYS A 46 -17.76 -0.34 -15.57
CA CYS A 46 -17.74 -0.28 -14.11
C CYS A 46 -16.47 -0.93 -13.54
N GLU A 47 -16.04 -2.07 -14.08
CA GLU A 47 -14.79 -2.75 -13.72
C GLU A 47 -13.56 -1.86 -13.99
N ASP A 48 -13.49 -1.20 -15.14
CA ASP A 48 -12.41 -0.26 -15.48
C ASP A 48 -12.30 0.89 -14.44
N GLU A 49 -13.43 1.43 -13.99
CA GLU A 49 -13.45 2.46 -12.94
C GLU A 49 -13.02 1.93 -11.58
N ILE A 50 -13.52 0.75 -11.18
CA ILE A 50 -13.16 0.10 -9.93
C ILE A 50 -11.65 -0.15 -9.89
N ALA A 51 -11.10 -0.78 -10.93
CA ALA A 51 -9.68 -1.08 -11.04
C ALA A 51 -8.80 0.19 -10.97
N ARG A 52 -9.23 1.27 -11.64
CA ARG A 52 -8.53 2.56 -11.56
C ARG A 52 -8.57 3.15 -10.14
N ARG A 53 -9.71 3.09 -9.45
CA ARG A 53 -9.85 3.58 -8.06
C ARG A 53 -8.99 2.78 -7.10
N GLU A 54 -8.97 1.46 -7.23
CA GLU A 54 -8.16 0.56 -6.42
C GLU A 54 -6.67 0.84 -6.61
N THR A 55 -6.23 0.97 -7.86
CA THR A 55 -4.84 1.31 -8.20
C THR A 55 -4.43 2.66 -7.61
N ALA A 56 -5.27 3.70 -7.78
CA ALA A 56 -5.00 5.02 -7.21
C ALA A 56 -5.00 5.02 -5.67
N ALA A 57 -5.89 4.24 -5.05
CA ALA A 57 -5.93 4.09 -3.60
C ALA A 57 -4.68 3.38 -3.07
N LEU A 58 -4.24 2.30 -3.71
CA LEU A 58 -3.01 1.59 -3.38
C LEU A 58 -1.79 2.51 -3.51
N ALA A 59 -1.64 3.22 -4.64
CA ALA A 59 -0.54 4.15 -4.87
C ALA A 59 -0.49 5.24 -3.78
N ARG A 60 -1.66 5.76 -3.36
CA ARG A 60 -1.76 6.73 -2.28
C ARG A 60 -1.29 6.14 -0.93
N ARG A 61 -1.71 4.91 -0.59
CA ARG A 61 -1.30 4.21 0.65
C ARG A 61 0.20 3.97 0.67
N VAL A 62 0.76 3.43 -0.40
CA VAL A 62 2.21 3.18 -0.54
C VAL A 62 3.00 4.47 -0.40
N ARG A 63 2.57 5.57 -1.04
CA ARG A 63 3.22 6.87 -0.90
C ARG A 63 3.15 7.42 0.53
N LYS A 64 2.01 7.25 1.21
CA LYS A 64 1.81 7.67 2.61
C LYS A 64 2.65 6.84 3.59
N ALA A 65 2.93 5.58 3.23
CA ALA A 65 3.72 4.67 4.04
C ALA A 65 5.19 5.06 4.18
N LYS A 66 5.76 5.88 3.28
CA LYS A 66 7.16 6.34 3.36
C LYS A 66 8.18 5.20 3.44
N PHE A 67 7.92 4.11 2.70
CA PHE A 67 8.91 3.05 2.48
C PHE A 67 10.20 3.65 1.88
N GLU A 68 11.35 3.12 2.30
CA GLU A 68 12.66 3.54 1.77
C GLU A 68 12.94 2.91 0.41
N GLN A 69 12.38 1.74 0.15
CA GLN A 69 12.50 1.02 -1.11
C GLN A 69 11.19 0.32 -1.47
N GLN A 70 10.99 0.03 -2.75
CA GLN A 70 9.94 -0.91 -3.15
C GLN A 70 10.43 -2.31 -2.82
N ALA A 71 9.98 -2.85 -1.70
CA ALA A 71 10.31 -4.21 -1.27
C ALA A 71 9.12 -5.13 -1.51
N THR A 72 9.32 -6.21 -2.25
CA THR A 72 8.32 -7.25 -2.44
C THR A 72 8.88 -8.59 -1.97
N PHE A 73 8.01 -9.57 -1.66
CA PHE A 73 8.51 -10.90 -1.32
C PHE A 73 9.05 -11.64 -2.55
N GLU A 74 8.58 -11.27 -3.74
CA GLU A 74 9.04 -11.77 -5.03
C GLU A 74 10.51 -11.38 -5.31
N ASP A 75 10.93 -10.19 -4.86
CA ASP A 75 12.31 -9.70 -4.99
C ASP A 75 13.23 -10.20 -3.85
N PHE A 76 12.69 -10.96 -2.88
CA PHE A 76 13.48 -11.43 -1.74
C PHE A 76 14.31 -12.66 -2.11
N ASP A 77 15.63 -12.53 -2.06
CA ASP A 77 16.53 -13.65 -2.31
C ASP A 77 16.58 -14.61 -1.10
N PHE A 78 15.72 -15.64 -1.14
CA PHE A 78 15.72 -16.72 -0.15
C PHE A 78 16.98 -17.59 -0.21
N THR A 79 17.78 -17.51 -1.27
CA THR A 79 19.04 -18.26 -1.40
C THR A 79 20.19 -17.58 -0.66
N ALA A 80 20.13 -16.26 -0.48
CA ALA A 80 21.14 -15.47 0.24
C ALA A 80 21.28 -15.86 1.72
N ASN A 81 20.22 -16.42 2.33
CA ASN A 81 20.29 -16.97 3.68
C ASN A 81 19.41 -18.23 3.81
N PRO A 82 19.99 -19.43 3.62
CA PRO A 82 19.27 -20.71 3.72
C PRO A 82 18.65 -20.99 5.09
N LYS A 83 19.07 -20.26 6.13
CA LYS A 83 18.51 -20.39 7.48
C LYS A 83 17.22 -19.59 7.66
N LEU A 84 16.82 -18.76 6.69
CA LEU A 84 15.54 -18.07 6.76
C LEU A 84 14.40 -19.07 6.54
N PRO A 85 13.46 -19.18 7.48
CA PRO A 85 12.32 -20.08 7.33
C PRO A 85 11.34 -19.49 6.29
N ALA A 86 11.51 -19.85 5.02
CA ALA A 86 10.63 -19.41 3.93
C ALA A 86 9.14 -19.69 4.19
N ALA A 87 8.84 -20.78 4.91
CA ALA A 87 7.48 -21.11 5.34
C ALA A 87 6.89 -20.05 6.30
N MET A 88 7.69 -19.56 7.24
CA MET A 88 7.29 -18.51 8.18
C MET A 88 7.08 -17.17 7.47
N LEU A 89 7.96 -16.80 6.52
CA LEU A 89 7.78 -15.58 5.74
C LEU A 89 6.51 -15.62 4.88
N ARG A 90 6.18 -16.77 4.29
CA ARG A 90 4.91 -16.96 3.58
C ARG A 90 3.69 -16.86 4.51
N ASP A 91 3.78 -17.39 5.72
CA ASP A 91 2.70 -17.27 6.70
C ASP A 91 2.51 -15.80 7.16
N LEU A 92 3.60 -15.08 7.38
CA LEU A 92 3.55 -13.64 7.65
C LEU A 92 2.93 -12.86 6.48
N ALA A 93 3.23 -13.23 5.24
CA ALA A 93 2.66 -12.63 4.03
C ALA A 93 1.14 -12.87 3.88
N ALA A 94 0.59 -13.90 4.55
CA ALA A 94 -0.84 -14.13 4.63
C ALA A 94 -1.57 -13.18 5.61
N LEU A 95 -0.83 -12.35 6.35
CA LEU A 95 -1.36 -11.33 7.28
C LEU A 95 -2.29 -11.86 8.38
N ARG A 96 -2.18 -13.14 8.75
CA ARG A 96 -2.99 -13.72 9.84
C ARG A 96 -2.72 -13.04 11.19
N TRP A 97 -1.47 -12.66 11.43
CA TRP A 97 -1.06 -11.89 12.60
C TRP A 97 -1.79 -10.54 12.68
N LEU A 98 -2.07 -9.90 11.55
CA LEU A 98 -2.80 -8.63 11.51
C LEU A 98 -4.26 -8.84 11.91
N ASP A 99 -4.89 -9.91 11.42
CA ASP A 99 -6.26 -10.26 11.77
C ASP A 99 -6.39 -10.68 13.25
N ALA A 100 -5.34 -11.27 13.81
CA ALA A 100 -5.24 -11.61 15.23
C ALA A 100 -4.89 -10.42 16.15
N GLY A 101 -4.55 -9.25 15.59
CA GLY A 101 -4.12 -8.08 16.36
C GLY A 101 -2.72 -8.24 17.00
N GLU A 102 -1.90 -9.13 16.45
CA GLU A 102 -0.56 -9.45 16.94
C GLU A 102 0.52 -8.55 16.34
N SER A 103 1.67 -8.48 17.02
CA SER A 103 2.85 -7.76 16.53
C SER A 103 3.89 -8.72 15.97
N VAL A 104 4.58 -8.31 14.91
CA VAL A 104 5.67 -9.08 14.31
C VAL A 104 7.00 -8.46 14.70
N ILE A 105 7.89 -9.25 15.29
CA ILE A 105 9.26 -8.85 15.61
C ILE A 105 10.22 -9.61 14.68
N LEU A 106 10.97 -8.87 13.88
CA LEU A 106 12.02 -9.41 13.02
C LEU A 106 13.37 -9.19 13.70
N TYR A 107 14.01 -10.27 14.14
CA TYR A 107 15.32 -10.22 14.80
C TYR A 107 16.36 -11.04 14.03
N GLY A 108 17.63 -10.63 14.09
CA GLY A 108 18.73 -11.29 13.41
C GLY A 108 19.89 -10.35 13.09
N PRO A 109 21.02 -10.85 12.59
CA PRO A 109 22.20 -10.05 12.29
C PRO A 109 21.93 -8.99 11.21
N VAL A 110 22.79 -7.98 11.13
CA VAL A 110 22.69 -6.93 10.09
C VAL A 110 22.86 -7.58 8.70
N GLY A 111 22.14 -7.07 7.70
CA GLY A 111 22.28 -7.52 6.31
C GLY A 111 21.42 -8.73 5.91
N VAL A 112 20.66 -9.37 6.81
CA VAL A 112 19.80 -10.53 6.47
C VAL A 112 18.43 -10.18 5.87
N GLY A 113 18.23 -8.92 5.46
CA GLY A 113 17.00 -8.50 4.79
C GLY A 113 15.79 -8.21 5.70
N LYS A 114 15.98 -7.99 7.02
CA LYS A 114 14.90 -7.67 7.96
C LYS A 114 14.07 -6.46 7.52
N THR A 115 14.75 -5.36 7.15
CA THR A 115 14.12 -4.14 6.64
C THR A 115 13.34 -4.39 5.36
N HIS A 116 13.84 -5.25 4.47
CA HIS A 116 13.15 -5.65 3.25
C HIS A 116 11.87 -6.42 3.57
N VAL A 117 11.95 -7.44 4.43
CA VAL A 117 10.78 -8.22 4.86
C VAL A 117 9.74 -7.32 5.53
N ALA A 118 10.16 -6.40 6.40
CA ALA A 118 9.25 -5.48 7.07
C ALA A 118 8.49 -4.60 6.06
N GLN A 119 9.20 -4.02 5.09
CA GLN A 119 8.59 -3.19 4.04
C GLN A 119 7.72 -4.03 3.10
N ALA A 120 8.12 -5.26 2.77
CA ALA A 120 7.31 -6.19 1.98
C ALA A 120 5.98 -6.54 2.68
N LEU A 121 6.01 -6.83 3.98
CA LEU A 121 4.79 -6.98 4.77
C LEU A 121 3.92 -5.72 4.71
N GLY A 122 4.53 -4.54 4.86
CA GLY A 122 3.84 -3.26 4.69
C GLY A 122 3.16 -3.11 3.32
N HIS A 123 3.81 -3.55 2.24
CA HIS A 123 3.20 -3.56 0.90
C HIS A 123 2.00 -4.51 0.83
N HIS A 124 2.08 -5.70 1.43
CA HIS A 124 0.95 -6.63 1.50
C HIS A 124 -0.25 -6.03 2.26
N VAL A 125 0.00 -5.35 3.38
CA VAL A 125 -1.04 -4.65 4.14
C VAL A 125 -1.67 -3.53 3.31
N ALA A 126 -0.87 -2.75 2.59
CA ALA A 126 -1.36 -1.70 1.71
C ALA A 126 -2.22 -2.26 0.56
N ARG A 127 -1.85 -3.42 -0.01
CA ARG A 127 -2.63 -4.15 -1.02
C ARG A 127 -3.97 -4.63 -0.47
N ARG A 128 -4.03 -5.08 0.80
CA ARG A 128 -5.29 -5.42 1.50
C ARG A 128 -6.13 -4.18 1.89
N GLY A 129 -5.65 -2.97 1.59
CA GLY A 129 -6.37 -1.72 1.82
C GLY A 129 -6.06 -1.04 3.16
N GLY A 130 -5.10 -1.56 3.94
CA GLY A 130 -4.66 -0.99 5.21
C GLY A 130 -3.70 0.18 5.03
N ASP A 131 -3.85 1.22 5.85
CA ASP A 131 -2.87 2.31 5.93
C ASP A 131 -1.62 1.83 6.69
N VAL A 132 -0.44 2.05 6.14
CA VAL A 132 0.83 1.67 6.75
C VAL A 132 1.68 2.92 6.96
N ARG A 133 2.57 2.90 7.96
CA ARG A 133 3.67 3.85 8.08
C ARG A 133 4.98 3.14 8.41
N PHE A 134 6.01 3.41 7.63
CA PHE A 134 7.39 3.05 7.91
C PHE A 134 8.14 4.25 8.50
N VAL A 135 8.95 4.01 9.53
CA VAL A 135 9.83 5.02 10.11
C VAL A 135 11.05 4.37 10.75
N LYS A 136 12.20 5.03 10.65
CA LYS A 136 13.39 4.69 11.43
C LYS A 136 13.16 5.09 12.89
N CYS A 137 13.49 4.21 13.84
CA CYS A 137 13.29 4.45 15.28
C CYS A 137 13.88 5.80 15.72
N SER A 138 15.12 6.09 15.31
CA SER A 138 15.80 7.37 15.61
C SER A 138 15.04 8.60 15.10
N ARG A 139 14.48 8.55 13.88
CA ARG A 139 13.70 9.64 13.30
C ARG A 139 12.37 9.84 14.05
N MET A 140 11.70 8.75 14.40
CA MET A 140 10.44 8.80 15.17
C MET A 140 10.65 9.45 16.55
N LEU A 141 11.69 9.03 17.27
CA LEU A 141 12.01 9.58 18.59
C LEU A 141 12.38 11.06 18.51
N ALA A 142 13.19 11.46 17.52
CA ALA A 142 13.55 12.86 17.31
C ALA A 142 12.32 13.73 16.98
N ASP A 143 11.41 13.22 16.15
CA ASP A 143 10.17 13.91 15.80
C ASP A 143 9.24 14.10 17.02
N LEU A 144 9.07 13.05 17.83
CA LEU A 144 8.28 13.12 19.06
C LEU A 144 8.91 14.05 20.11
N ALA A 145 10.25 14.03 20.25
CA ALA A 145 10.98 14.92 21.15
C ALA A 145 10.84 16.39 20.74
N GLY A 146 10.93 16.70 19.44
CA GLY A 146 10.66 18.03 18.91
C GLY A 146 9.23 18.49 19.20
N GLY A 147 8.26 17.57 19.10
CA GLY A 147 6.86 17.79 19.47
C GLY A 147 6.64 18.14 20.94
N HIS A 148 7.52 17.67 21.83
CA HIS A 148 7.46 18.03 23.23
C HIS A 148 7.88 19.49 23.45
N ALA A 149 8.92 19.93 22.74
CA ALA A 149 9.46 21.29 22.84
C ALA A 149 8.50 22.36 22.30
N ASP A 150 7.76 22.07 21.23
CA ASP A 150 6.82 23.01 20.58
C ASP A 150 5.34 22.79 20.96
N ARG A 151 5.07 21.90 21.93
CA ARG A 151 3.72 21.49 22.39
C ARG A 151 2.83 20.84 21.31
N THR A 152 3.41 20.28 20.24
CA THR A 152 2.68 19.57 19.18
C THR A 152 2.70 18.04 19.30
N ILE A 153 3.26 17.49 20.38
CA ILE A 153 3.42 16.03 20.58
C ILE A 153 2.14 15.21 20.30
N GLY A 154 0.98 15.69 20.73
CA GLY A 154 -0.30 15.00 20.48
C GLY A 154 -0.68 14.93 19.01
N GLN A 155 -0.32 15.94 18.21
CA GLN A 155 -0.50 15.92 16.76
C GLN A 155 0.46 14.95 16.09
N ARG A 156 1.74 14.99 16.46
CA ARG A 156 2.77 14.09 15.89
C ARG A 156 2.52 12.63 16.25
N MET A 157 2.10 12.35 17.48
CA MET A 157 1.73 11.00 17.92
C MET A 157 0.66 10.37 17.03
N ARG A 158 -0.33 11.15 16.56
CA ARG A 158 -1.38 10.66 15.65
C ARG A 158 -0.82 10.19 14.31
N GLU A 159 0.35 10.65 13.87
CA GLU A 159 1.00 10.14 12.65
C GLU A 159 1.43 8.67 12.81
N TYR A 160 1.81 8.29 14.03
CA TYR A 160 2.31 6.95 14.35
C TYR A 160 1.22 5.99 14.84
N THR A 161 0.12 6.50 15.41
CA THR A 161 -0.95 5.66 15.96
C THR A 161 -2.18 5.47 15.05
N ARG A 162 -2.38 6.34 14.05
CA ARG A 162 -3.48 6.20 13.08
C ARG A 162 -3.32 5.08 12.05
N PRO A 163 -2.12 4.78 11.52
CA PRO A 163 -1.96 3.70 10.56
C PRO A 163 -2.41 2.38 11.17
N LEU A 164 -2.93 1.48 10.32
CA LEU A 164 -3.27 0.12 10.73
C LEU A 164 -2.00 -0.65 11.14
N VAL A 165 -0.87 -0.39 10.45
CA VAL A 165 0.42 -0.96 10.79
C VAL A 165 1.49 0.14 10.83
N LEU A 166 2.19 0.24 11.96
CA LEU A 166 3.40 1.03 12.12
C LEU A 166 4.62 0.10 12.09
N ILE A 167 5.50 0.31 11.12
CA ILE A 167 6.77 -0.39 11.00
C ILE A 167 7.86 0.54 11.54
N ILE A 168 8.52 0.07 12.60
CA ILE A 168 9.65 0.75 13.22
C ILE A 168 10.91 -0.04 12.89
N ASP A 169 11.80 0.57 12.13
CA ASP A 169 13.07 -0.05 11.72
C ASP A 169 14.25 0.49 12.53
N ASP A 170 15.34 -0.27 12.58
CA ASP A 170 16.54 0.00 13.39
C ASP A 170 16.25 0.14 14.90
N PHE A 171 15.24 -0.58 15.37
CA PHE A 171 14.97 -0.71 16.80
C PHE A 171 16.16 -1.44 17.49
N ALA A 172 16.65 -0.88 18.60
CA ALA A 172 17.79 -1.41 19.37
C ALA A 172 19.19 -1.36 18.70
N MET A 173 19.42 -0.48 17.71
CA MET A 173 20.75 -0.28 17.12
C MET A 173 21.70 0.65 17.93
N ARG A 174 21.31 1.03 19.14
CA ARG A 174 22.19 1.73 20.11
C ARG A 174 22.20 0.93 21.40
N GLU A 175 23.38 0.58 21.89
CA GLU A 175 23.55 0.28 23.31
C GLU A 175 23.04 1.50 24.09
N HIS A 176 22.10 1.28 25.02
CA HIS A 176 21.95 2.20 26.12
C HIS A 176 23.23 2.04 26.97
N THR A 177 24.29 2.74 26.57
CA THR A 177 25.44 2.92 27.44
C THR A 177 24.96 3.69 28.67
N THR A 178 25.27 3.08 29.82
CA THR A 178 25.00 3.46 31.22
C THR A 178 24.94 4.95 31.52
#